data_AF-A0AA86PGG4-F1
#
_entry.id   AF-A0AA86PGG4-F1
#
_cell.length_a   1.000
_cell.length_b   1.000
_cell.length_c   1.000
_cell.angle_alpha   90.00
_cell.angle_beta   90.00
_cell.angle_gamma   90.00
#
_symmetry.space_group_name_H-M   'P 1'
#
loop_
_entity.id
_entity.type
_entity.pdbx_description
1 polymer ?
#
loop_
_entity_poly.entity_id
_entity_poly.type
_entity_poly.pdbx_seq_one_letter_code
_entity_poly.pdbx_strand_id
1 'polypeptide(L)'
;MTLVTLSNQHKFLITQFLQNSKRKYHMWTQNETVLVFKAVQRTNKNWRLVQKMFPQISLPIIRNKQLLKSKCSRISNSVKIKLKQKRITENDTTLLNKWTE
;
A
#
# COMPACT_ATOMS: atom_id res chain seq x y z
N MET A 1 -37.68 26.84 19.05
CA MET A 1 -37.42 25.39 19.22
C MET A 1 -36.99 24.69 17.91
N THR A 2 -36.18 25.32 17.05
CA THR A 2 -35.83 24.77 15.72
C THR A 2 -34.34 24.45 15.56
N LEU A 3 -33.46 25.03 16.39
CA LEU A 3 -32.01 24.79 16.33
C LEU A 3 -31.60 23.44 16.94
N VAL A 4 -32.33 22.97 17.95
CA VAL A 4 -32.06 21.69 18.62
C VAL A 4 -32.43 20.50 17.73
N THR A 5 -33.47 20.63 16.90
CA THR A 5 -33.92 19.57 16.00
C THR A 5 -32.97 19.40 14.80
N LEU A 6 -32.43 20.50 14.26
CA LEU A 6 -31.46 20.46 13.16
C LEU A 6 -30.14 19.80 13.57
N SER A 7 -29.65 20.07 14.79
CA SER A 7 -28.39 19.49 15.30
C SER A 7 -28.51 17.97 15.55
N ASN A 8 -29.68 17.53 16.01
CA ASN A 8 -29.96 16.11 16.25
C ASN A 8 -30.12 15.33 14.94
N GLN A 9 -30.74 15.92 13.91
CA GLN A 9 -30.82 15.33 12.58
C GLN A 9 -29.44 15.19 11.92
N HIS A 10 -28.57 16.20 12.04
CA HIS A 10 -27.18 16.13 11.57
C HIS A 10 -26.38 15.04 12.28
N LYS A 11 -26.50 14.93 13.61
CA LYS A 11 -25.85 13.86 14.39
C LYS A 11 -26.31 12.47 13.94
N PHE A 12 -27.59 12.30 13.63
CA PHE A 12 -28.15 11.04 13.15
C PHE A 12 -27.61 10.66 11.77
N LEU A 13 -27.54 11.61 10.83
CA LEU A 13 -26.99 11.36 9.49
C LEU A 13 -25.50 11.01 9.52
N ILE A 14 -24.72 11.68 10.37
CA ILE A 14 -23.29 11.39 10.55
C ILE A 14 -23.08 9.99 11.16
N THR A 15 -23.87 9.63 12.16
CA THR A 15 -23.77 8.31 12.80
C THR A 15 -24.19 7.17 11.86
N GLN A 16 -25.24 7.38 11.05
CA GLN A 16 -25.63 6.44 9.98
C GLN A 16 -24.53 6.28 8.91
N PHE A 17 -23.92 7.38 8.47
CA PHE A 17 -22.80 7.33 7.53
C PHE A 17 -21.60 6.56 8.10
N LEU A 18 -21.26 6.80 9.36
CA LEU A 18 -20.15 6.12 10.03
C LEU A 18 -20.43 4.62 10.25
N GLN A 19 -21.65 4.24 10.63
CA GLN A 19 -22.06 2.84 10.78
C GLN A 19 -22.04 2.08 9.44
N ASN A 20 -22.44 2.74 8.36
CA ASN A 20 -22.37 2.19 7.00
C ASN A 20 -20.93 2.14 6.45
N SER A 21 -19.99 2.89 7.06
CA SER A 21 -18.59 2.93 6.66
C SER A 21 -17.70 1.85 7.28
N LYS A 22 -18.26 0.73 7.77
CA LYS A 22 -17.47 -0.46 8.13
C LYS A 22 -16.80 -1.03 6.87
N ARG A 23 -15.68 -0.41 6.48
CA ARG A 23 -14.85 -0.83 5.35
C ARG A 23 -14.43 -2.27 5.64
N LYS A 24 -14.98 -3.21 4.88
CA LYS A 24 -14.53 -4.61 4.90
C LYS A 24 -13.14 -4.62 4.27
N TYR A 25 -12.11 -4.65 5.12
CA TYR A 25 -10.74 -4.80 4.68
C TYR A 25 -10.51 -6.27 4.32
N HIS A 26 -10.09 -6.53 3.09
CA HIS A 26 -9.60 -7.86 2.72
C HIS A 26 -8.24 -8.09 3.38
N MET A 27 -8.17 -9.07 4.29
CA MET A 27 -6.89 -9.52 4.84
C MET A 27 -6.21 -10.41 3.81
N TRP A 28 -5.13 -9.88 3.23
CA TRP A 28 -4.37 -10.60 2.21
C TRP A 28 -3.43 -11.61 2.84
N THR A 29 -3.56 -12.88 2.46
CA THR A 29 -2.51 -13.86 2.74
C THR A 29 -1.30 -13.66 1.82
N GLN A 30 -0.14 -14.20 2.18
CA GLN A 30 1.06 -14.12 1.35
C GLN A 30 0.86 -14.83 0.00
N ASN A 31 0.16 -15.95 -0.01
CA ASN A 31 -0.12 -16.72 -1.23
C ASN A 31 -1.06 -15.96 -2.18
N GLU A 32 -2.17 -15.43 -1.65
CA GLU A 32 -3.09 -14.59 -2.45
C GLU A 32 -2.38 -13.37 -3.03
N THR A 33 -1.51 -12.75 -2.21
CA THR A 33 -0.71 -11.62 -2.63
C THR A 33 0.15 -11.99 -3.84
N VAL A 34 0.89 -13.10 -3.80
CA VAL A 34 1.69 -13.59 -4.93
C VAL A 34 0.84 -13.89 -6.17
N LEU A 35 -0.33 -14.51 -5.98
CA LEU A 35 -1.24 -14.86 -7.07
C LEU A 35 -1.78 -13.62 -7.78
N VAL A 36 -2.21 -12.60 -7.04
CA VAL A 36 -2.66 -11.33 -7.62
C VAL A 36 -1.57 -10.68 -8.45
N PHE A 37 -0.32 -10.67 -7.96
CA PHE A 37 0.79 -10.10 -8.73
C PHE A 37 1.04 -10.85 -10.03
N LYS A 38 1.07 -12.18 -9.98
CA LYS A 38 1.23 -13.02 -11.18
C LYS A 38 0.08 -12.79 -12.16
N ALA A 39 -1.15 -12.70 -11.67
CA ALA A 39 -2.33 -12.44 -12.50
C ALA A 39 -2.24 -11.07 -13.19
N VAL A 40 -1.87 -10.00 -12.45
CA VAL A 40 -1.71 -8.66 -13.01
C VAL A 40 -0.59 -8.61 -14.06
N GLN A 41 0.52 -9.31 -13.84
CA GLN A 41 1.62 -9.40 -14.80
C GLN A 41 1.21 -10.17 -16.06
N ARG A 42 0.61 -11.35 -15.92
CA ARG A 42 0.19 -12.20 -17.06
C ARG A 42 -0.88 -11.55 -17.92
N THR A 43 -1.80 -10.81 -17.32
CA THR A 43 -2.90 -10.15 -18.02
C THR A 43 -2.53 -8.75 -18.52
N ASN A 44 -1.27 -8.34 -18.39
CA ASN A 44 -0.77 -7.00 -18.73
C ASN A 44 -1.65 -5.87 -18.16
N LYS A 45 -2.01 -5.98 -16.87
CA LYS A 45 -2.90 -5.06 -16.14
C LYS A 45 -4.33 -4.97 -16.71
N ASN A 46 -4.80 -5.97 -17.46
CA ASN A 46 -6.20 -6.06 -17.84
C ASN A 46 -7.06 -6.40 -16.60
N TRP A 47 -7.54 -5.36 -15.95
CA TRP A 47 -8.30 -5.41 -14.71
C TRP A 47 -9.59 -6.24 -14.80
N ARG A 48 -10.22 -6.33 -15.97
CA ARG A 48 -11.41 -7.16 -16.17
C ARG A 48 -11.06 -8.64 -16.06
N LEU A 49 -9.94 -9.07 -16.63
CA LEU A 49 -9.47 -10.45 -16.52
C LEU A 49 -8.99 -10.78 -15.11
N VAL A 50 -8.30 -9.85 -14.45
CA VAL A 50 -7.90 -10.02 -13.04
C VAL A 50 -9.13 -10.19 -12.14
N GLN A 51 -10.18 -9.39 -12.34
CA GLN A 51 -11.43 -9.53 -11.58
C GLN A 51 -12.08 -10.90 -11.78
N LYS A 52 -12.03 -11.46 -13.00
CA LYS A 52 -12.54 -12.81 -13.28
C LYS A 52 -11.78 -13.90 -12.51
N MET A 53 -10.48 -13.70 -12.24
CA MET A 53 -9.67 -14.64 -11.45
C MET A 53 -9.92 -14.55 -9.94
N PHE A 54 -10.41 -13.40 -9.46
CA PHE A 54 -10.70 -13.14 -8.04
C PHE A 54 -12.12 -12.60 -7.87
N PRO A 55 -13.16 -13.39 -8.17
CA PRO A 55 -14.55 -12.92 -8.14
C PRO A 55 -14.99 -12.48 -6.73
N GLN A 56 -14.38 -13.07 -5.70
CA GLN A 56 -14.68 -12.80 -4.29
C GLN A 56 -14.15 -11.44 -3.81
N ILE A 57 -13.19 -10.85 -4.52
CA ILE A 57 -12.48 -9.63 -4.10
C ILE A 57 -12.86 -8.51 -5.04
N SER A 58 -13.27 -7.36 -4.51
CA SER A 58 -13.64 -6.23 -5.36
C SER A 58 -12.42 -5.62 -6.06
N LEU A 59 -12.61 -5.17 -7.30
CA LEU A 59 -11.55 -4.60 -8.13
C LEU A 59 -10.77 -3.44 -7.47
N PRO A 60 -11.42 -2.51 -6.72
CA PRO A 60 -10.70 -1.45 -6.01
C PRO A 60 -9.71 -2.00 -4.98
N ILE A 61 -10.06 -3.09 -4.28
CA ILE A 61 -9.19 -3.72 -3.27
C ILE A 61 -7.96 -4.33 -3.95
N ILE A 62 -8.14 -5.00 -5.09
CA ILE A 62 -7.06 -5.60 -5.88
C ILE A 62 -6.10 -4.50 -6.40
N ARG A 63 -6.64 -3.40 -6.95
CA ARG A 63 -5.84 -2.27 -7.45
C ARG A 63 -5.04 -1.61 -6.33
N ASN A 64 -5.65 -1.38 -5.18
CA ASN A 64 -4.97 -0.81 -4.02
C ASN A 64 -3.81 -1.70 -3.55
N LYS A 65 -4.00 -3.02 -3.54
CA LYS A 65 -2.92 -3.97 -3.21
C LYS A 65 -1.75 -3.89 -4.20
N GLN A 66 -2.03 -3.79 -5.50
CA GLN A 66 -1.00 -3.61 -6.53
C GLN A 66 -0.19 -2.32 -6.32
N LEU A 67 -0.90 -1.22 -6.06
CA LEU A 67 -0.30 0.09 -5.84
C LEU A 67 0.61 0.09 -4.60
N LEU A 68 0.16 -0.51 -3.50
CA LEU A 68 0.95 -0.60 -2.27
C LEU A 68 2.28 -1.33 -2.49
N LYS A 69 2.30 -2.46 -3.21
CA LYS A 69 3.57 -3.14 -3.50
C LYS A 69 4.52 -2.31 -4.35
N SER A 70 4.01 -1.59 -5.34
CA SER A 70 4.84 -0.70 -6.18
C SER A 70 5.47 0.44 -5.37
N LYS A 71 4.79 0.92 -4.31
CA LYS A 71 5.35 1.92 -3.38
C LYS A 71 6.37 1.28 -2.44
N CYS A 72 6.06 0.14 -1.84
CA CYS A 72 6.97 -0.57 -0.94
C CYS A 72 8.26 -1.04 -1.65
N SER A 73 8.20 -1.42 -2.93
CA SER A 73 9.40 -1.77 -3.70
C SER A 73 10.31 -0.57 -3.98
N ARG A 74 9.74 0.62 -4.23
CA ARG A 74 10.53 1.85 -4.40
C ARG A 74 11.22 2.27 -3.11
N ILE A 75 10.52 2.17 -1.98
CA ILE A 75 11.09 2.48 -0.66
C ILE A 75 12.23 1.51 -0.33
N SER A 76 12.04 0.20 -0.54
CA SER A 76 13.09 -0.81 -0.31
C SER A 76 14.35 -0.54 -1.14
N ASN A 77 14.19 -0.17 -2.42
CA ASN A 77 15.33 0.14 -3.29
C ASN A 77 16.03 1.44 -2.86
N SER A 78 15.29 2.48 -2.48
CA SER A 78 15.90 3.72 -1.97
C SER A 78 16.70 3.52 -0.67
N VAL A 79 16.25 2.63 0.22
CA VAL A 79 16.95 2.29 1.47
C VAL A 79 18.21 1.48 1.18
N LYS A 80 18.15 0.51 0.26
CA LYS A 80 19.33 -0.27 -0.17
C LYS A 80 20.40 0.60 -0.82
N ILE A 81 20.00 1.55 -1.66
CA ILE A 81 20.93 2.50 -2.31
C ILE A 81 21.64 3.37 -1.25
N LYS A 82 20.88 3.93 -0.30
CA LYS A 82 21.44 4.73 0.80
C LYS A 82 22.41 3.93 1.69
N LEU A 83 22.05 2.70 2.03
CA LEU A 83 22.93 1.82 2.82
C LEU A 83 24.21 1.44 2.07
N LYS A 84 24.14 1.25 0.75
CA LYS A 84 25.31 0.97 -0.08
C LYS A 84 26.23 2.19 -0.17
N GLN A 85 25.67 3.39 -0.33
CA GLN A 85 26.43 4.64 -0.34
C GLN A 85 27.11 4.92 1.00
N LYS A 86 26.42 4.70 2.13
CA LYS A 86 27.01 4.84 3.47
C LYS A 86 28.21 3.91 3.68
N ARG A 87 28.11 2.66 3.21
CA ARG A 87 29.20 1.68 3.32
C ARG A 87 30.42 2.03 2.46
N ILE A 88 30.21 2.65 1.30
CA ILE A 88 31.30 3.14 0.44
C ILE A 88 32.02 4.31 1.12
N THR A 89 31.28 5.29 1.66
CA THR A 89 31.88 6.43 2.35
C THR A 89 32.66 6.04 3.61
N GLU A 90 32.18 5.06 4.38
CA GLU A 90 32.90 4.55 5.56
C GLU A 90 34.20 3.83 5.17
N ASN A 91 34.17 3.05 4.08
CA ASN A 91 35.37 2.41 3.54
C ASN A 91 36.39 3.42 2.99
N ASP A 92 35.95 4.49 2.34
CA ASP A 92 36.85 5.52 1.82
C ASP A 92 37.50 6.32 2.96
N THR A 93 36.77 6.63 4.04
CA THR A 93 37.34 7.31 5.22
C THR A 93 38.33 6.45 5.99
N THR A 94 38.09 5.14 6.08
CA THR A 94 38.99 4.20 6.76
C THR A 94 40.26 3.94 5.95
N LEU A 95 40.16 3.92 4.62
CA LEU A 95 41.33 3.92 3.76
C LEU A 95 42.11 5.23 3.91
N LEU A 96 41.47 6.40 3.77
CA LEU A 96 42.15 7.68 3.87
C LEU A 96 42.96 7.84 5.17
N ASN A 97 42.38 7.46 6.31
CA ASN A 97 43.07 7.52 7.61
C ASN A 97 44.29 6.59 7.70
N LYS A 98 44.30 5.48 6.96
CA LYS A 98 45.38 4.49 6.93
C LYS A 98 46.58 4.92 6.07
N TRP A 99 46.40 5.92 5.21
CA TRP A 99 47.46 6.49 4.36
C TRP A 99 48.03 7.80 4.93
N THR A 100 47.47 8.31 6.03
CA THR A 100 47.87 9.56 6.68
C THR A 100 48.56 9.36 8.05
N GLU A 101 48.75 8.12 8.49
CA GLU A 101 49.61 7.71 9.62
C GLU A 101 50.96 7.19 9.10
#